data_AF-A0A0G0YP29-F1
#
_entry.id   AF-A0A0G0YP29-F1
#
_cell.length_a   1.000
_cell.length_b   1.000
_cell.length_c   1.000
_cell.angle_alpha   90.00
_cell.angle_beta   90.00
_cell.angle_gamma   90.00
#
_symmetry.space_group_name_H-M   'P 1'
#
loop_
_entity.id
_entity.type
_entity.pdbx_description
1 polymer ?
#
loop_
_entity_poly.entity_id
_entity_poly.type
_entity_poly.pdbx_seq_one_letter_code
_entity_poly.pdbx_strand_id
1 'polypeptide(L)'
;MKNIIQFNFAINNTKNFYLFVVNIKFLFFLTLFTLGAYFLTASAVGPTFVSGIISADTTWTVADSPFVVQGTLTIASGVTLTIDSGVTVKFDSPASSIFVYGNLHSNGTLSQPVTFTSINDDSVGGD
;
A
#
# COMPACT_ATOMS: atom_id res chain seq x y z
N MET A 1 -53.81 30.21 -40.51
CA MET A 1 -52.37 30.57 -40.60
C MET A 1 -51.79 30.47 -39.20
N LYS A 2 -50.68 29.73 -39.02
CA LYS A 2 -50.15 29.28 -37.71
C LYS A 2 -49.63 30.44 -36.85
N ASN A 3 -50.18 30.62 -35.65
CA ASN A 3 -49.58 31.44 -34.59
C ASN A 3 -48.50 30.60 -33.88
N ILE A 4 -47.24 30.89 -34.15
CA ILE A 4 -46.11 30.29 -33.43
C ILE A 4 -45.67 31.30 -32.38
N ILE A 5 -45.95 31.01 -31.12
CA ILE A 5 -45.43 31.75 -29.96
C ILE A 5 -43.95 31.40 -29.85
N GLN A 6 -43.07 32.34 -30.24
CA GLN A 6 -41.64 32.24 -29.99
C GLN A 6 -41.38 32.55 -28.51
N PHE A 7 -41.11 31.53 -27.70
CA PHE A 7 -40.59 31.72 -26.34
C PHE A 7 -39.10 32.09 -26.42
N ASN A 8 -38.82 33.38 -26.43
CA ASN A 8 -37.45 33.90 -26.42
C ASN A 8 -36.98 34.03 -24.96
N PHE A 9 -36.18 33.08 -24.47
CA PHE A 9 -35.58 33.17 -23.13
C PHE A 9 -34.33 34.06 -23.20
N ALA A 10 -34.48 35.34 -22.86
CA ALA A 10 -33.38 36.31 -22.89
C ALA A 10 -32.40 36.09 -21.72
N ILE A 11 -31.13 35.80 -22.02
CA ILE A 11 -30.03 35.74 -21.04
C ILE A 11 -29.57 37.17 -20.73
N ASN A 12 -30.27 37.88 -19.84
CA ASN A 12 -30.05 39.31 -19.57
C ASN A 12 -29.46 39.61 -18.19
N ASN A 13 -28.35 38.98 -17.79
CA ASN A 13 -27.50 39.57 -16.74
C ASN A 13 -26.07 39.03 -16.78
N THR A 14 -25.09 39.90 -16.99
CA THR A 14 -23.65 39.57 -16.88
C THR A 14 -23.30 39.00 -15.51
N LYS A 15 -23.97 39.43 -14.43
CA LYS A 15 -23.80 38.83 -13.09
C LYS A 15 -24.19 37.35 -13.05
N ASN A 16 -25.26 36.96 -13.75
CA ASN A 16 -25.72 35.57 -13.83
C ASN A 16 -24.77 34.70 -14.65
N PHE A 17 -24.13 35.28 -15.67
CA PHE A 17 -23.10 34.61 -16.46
C PHE A 17 -21.81 34.39 -15.64
N TYR A 18 -21.36 35.38 -14.86
CA TYR A 18 -20.24 35.20 -13.92
C TYR A 18 -20.56 34.17 -12.84
N LEU A 19 -21.76 34.21 -12.25
CA LEU A 19 -22.23 33.22 -11.28
C LEU A 19 -22.26 31.81 -11.88
N PHE A 20 -22.68 31.65 -13.13
CA PHE A 20 -22.71 30.37 -13.84
C PHE A 20 -21.29 29.82 -14.10
N VAL A 21 -20.38 30.66 -14.60
CA VAL A 21 -18.98 30.27 -14.87
C VAL A 21 -18.20 29.97 -13.58
N VAL A 22 -18.44 30.73 -12.50
CA VAL A 22 -17.83 30.49 -11.19
C VAL A 22 -18.35 29.18 -10.57
N ASN A 23 -19.65 28.89 -10.66
CA ASN A 23 -20.21 27.62 -10.18
C ASN A 23 -19.64 26.41 -10.94
N ILE A 24 -19.52 26.50 -12.28
CA ILE A 24 -18.95 25.40 -13.09
C ILE A 24 -17.46 25.18 -12.80
N LYS A 25 -16.66 26.25 -12.65
CA LYS A 25 -15.25 26.13 -12.28
C LYS A 25 -15.08 25.58 -10.86
N PHE A 26 -15.93 26.00 -9.93
CA PHE A 26 -15.93 25.48 -8.56
C PHE A 26 -16.29 23.99 -8.52
N LEU A 27 -17.30 23.55 -9.29
CA LEU A 27 -17.67 22.15 -9.45
C LEU A 27 -16.53 21.31 -10.08
N PHE A 28 -15.86 21.81 -11.12
CA PHE A 28 -14.73 21.11 -11.76
C PHE A 28 -13.53 20.96 -10.80
N PHE A 29 -13.17 22.03 -10.08
CA PHE A 29 -12.12 22.00 -9.06
C PHE A 29 -12.48 21.09 -7.87
N LEU A 30 -13.75 21.05 -7.46
CA LEU A 30 -14.23 20.17 -6.39
C LEU A 30 -14.16 18.70 -6.81
N THR A 31 -14.51 18.37 -8.06
CA THR A 31 -14.43 16.99 -8.57
C THR A 31 -12.99 16.49 -8.75
N LEU A 32 -12.06 17.33 -9.21
CA LEU A 32 -10.63 16.99 -9.29
C LEU A 32 -10.00 16.83 -7.90
N PHE A 33 -10.42 17.66 -6.92
CA PHE A 33 -9.98 17.53 -5.54
C PHE A 33 -10.49 16.24 -4.89
N THR A 34 -11.74 15.85 -5.14
CA THR A 34 -12.26 14.56 -4.68
C THR A 34 -11.60 13.38 -5.39
N LEU A 35 -11.30 13.48 -6.69
CA LEU A 35 -10.59 12.42 -7.44
C LEU A 35 -9.15 12.23 -6.94
N GLY A 36 -8.45 13.31 -6.60
CA GLY A 36 -7.14 13.27 -5.96
C GLY A 36 -7.17 12.70 -4.53
N ALA A 37 -8.28 12.89 -3.80
CA ALA A 37 -8.46 12.35 -2.46
C ALA A 37 -8.78 10.83 -2.45
N TYR A 38 -9.27 10.25 -3.54
CA TYR A 38 -9.47 8.79 -3.66
C TYR A 38 -8.16 8.00 -3.85
N PHE A 39 -7.02 8.67 -4.11
CA PHE A 39 -5.72 8.02 -4.35
C PHE A 39 -4.82 7.89 -3.11
N LEU A 40 -5.28 8.30 -1.92
CA LEU A 40 -4.42 8.35 -0.72
C LEU A 40 -5.10 7.71 0.49
N THR A 41 -5.29 6.41 0.44
CA THR A 41 -5.38 5.59 1.66
C THR A 41 -4.47 4.37 1.52
N ALA A 42 -3.17 4.59 1.38
CA ALA A 42 -2.22 3.58 1.82
C ALA A 42 -2.32 3.57 3.35
N SER A 43 -3.12 2.66 3.90
CA SER A 43 -3.02 2.38 5.32
C SER A 43 -1.59 1.88 5.55
N ALA A 44 -0.87 2.48 6.50
CA ALA A 44 0.40 1.92 6.92
C ALA A 44 0.10 0.51 7.44
N VAL A 45 0.51 -0.51 6.68
CA VAL A 45 0.46 -1.89 7.14
C VAL A 45 1.56 -2.00 8.18
N GLY A 46 1.17 -2.32 9.42
CA GLY A 46 2.13 -2.54 10.49
C GLY A 46 2.99 -3.80 10.25
N PRO A 47 3.89 -4.14 11.17
CA PRO A 47 4.71 -5.34 11.06
C PRO A 47 3.87 -6.62 10.95
N THR A 48 4.34 -7.57 10.13
CA THR A 48 3.76 -8.91 10.03
C THR A 48 4.47 -9.85 11.00
N PHE A 49 3.80 -10.25 12.08
CA PHE A 49 4.37 -11.18 13.07
C PHE A 49 4.24 -12.64 12.60
N VAL A 50 5.34 -13.38 12.68
CA VAL A 50 5.42 -14.79 12.23
C VAL A 50 6.08 -15.66 13.29
N SER A 51 5.56 -16.87 13.47
CA SER A 51 6.09 -17.89 14.38
C SER A 51 5.55 -19.28 13.99
N GLY A 52 6.07 -20.34 14.60
CA GLY A 52 5.54 -21.70 14.42
C GLY A 52 6.08 -22.37 13.16
N ILE A 53 5.21 -22.99 12.35
CA ILE A 53 5.60 -23.80 11.20
C ILE A 53 5.01 -23.21 9.91
N ILE A 54 5.87 -22.97 8.92
CA ILE A 54 5.48 -22.75 7.53
C ILE A 54 5.35 -24.13 6.87
N SER A 55 4.10 -24.58 6.68
CA SER A 55 3.75 -25.92 6.19
C SER A 55 3.36 -25.97 4.71
N ALA A 56 3.37 -24.83 4.02
CA ALA A 56 3.09 -24.72 2.60
C ALA A 56 3.94 -23.60 2.00
N ASP A 57 4.19 -23.68 0.68
CA ASP A 57 4.98 -22.67 -0.03
C ASP A 57 4.43 -21.28 0.24
N THR A 58 5.30 -20.39 0.70
CA THR A 58 4.93 -19.06 1.19
C THR A 58 5.87 -18.04 0.58
N THR A 59 5.35 -16.87 0.21
CA THR A 59 6.14 -15.74 -0.27
C THR A 59 5.96 -14.55 0.66
N TRP A 60 7.06 -14.01 1.14
CA TRP A 60 7.11 -12.77 1.90
C TRP A 60 7.40 -11.61 0.94
N THR A 61 6.50 -10.63 0.92
CA THR A 61 6.54 -9.50 -0.01
C THR A 61 6.84 -8.18 0.70
N VAL A 62 7.32 -7.17 -0.03
CA VAL A 62 7.57 -5.84 0.55
C VAL A 62 6.29 -5.16 1.07
N ALA A 63 5.12 -5.54 0.56
CA ALA A 63 3.85 -4.96 1.00
C ALA A 63 3.47 -5.36 2.43
N ASP A 64 4.00 -6.48 2.90
CA ASP A 64 3.78 -7.04 4.25
C ASP A 64 5.01 -6.86 5.15
N SER A 65 6.06 -6.20 4.64
CA SER A 65 7.30 -5.93 5.35
C SER A 65 7.13 -4.78 6.34
N PRO A 66 7.75 -4.82 7.53
CA PRO A 66 8.69 -5.84 7.98
C PRO A 66 8.01 -7.11 8.53
N PHE A 67 8.66 -8.25 8.31
CA PHE A 67 8.30 -9.51 8.97
C PHE A 67 9.03 -9.63 10.31
N VAL A 68 8.30 -9.82 11.40
CA VAL A 68 8.87 -9.96 12.75
C VAL A 68 8.78 -11.42 13.20
N VAL A 69 9.92 -12.10 13.27
CA VAL A 69 10.03 -13.48 13.76
C VAL A 69 9.96 -13.48 15.28
N GLN A 70 8.95 -14.17 15.81
CA GLN A 70 8.72 -14.33 17.25
C GLN A 70 9.00 -15.77 17.67
N GLY A 71 9.98 -15.94 18.57
CA GLY A 71 10.45 -17.26 18.98
C GLY A 71 10.94 -18.08 17.77
N THR A 72 10.48 -19.32 17.65
CA THR A 72 10.94 -20.23 16.60
C THR A 72 9.98 -20.27 15.42
N LEU A 73 10.51 -20.00 14.22
CA LEU A 73 9.85 -20.25 12.93
C LEU A 73 10.52 -21.43 12.24
N THR A 74 9.75 -22.38 11.73
CA THR A 74 10.25 -23.58 11.07
C THR A 74 9.69 -23.69 9.67
N ILE A 75 10.54 -23.80 8.66
CA ILE A 75 10.14 -24.12 7.29
C ILE A 75 10.16 -25.64 7.17
N ALA A 76 8.99 -26.25 6.98
CA ALA A 76 8.84 -27.70 6.92
C ALA A 76 9.59 -28.31 5.71
N SER A 77 9.93 -29.60 5.82
CA SER A 77 10.54 -30.33 4.70
C SER A 77 9.63 -30.33 3.47
N GLY A 78 10.22 -30.14 2.28
CA GLY A 78 9.49 -30.07 1.02
C GLY A 78 8.78 -28.73 0.74
N VAL A 79 8.86 -27.77 1.66
CA VAL A 79 8.24 -26.44 1.54
C VAL A 79 9.30 -25.38 1.23
N THR A 80 8.91 -24.35 0.48
CA THR A 80 9.76 -23.19 0.15
C THR A 80 9.20 -21.92 0.77
N LEU A 81 10.03 -21.22 1.56
CA LEU A 81 9.83 -19.80 1.86
C LEU A 81 10.62 -18.96 0.85
N THR A 82 9.93 -18.17 0.05
CA THR A 82 10.53 -17.15 -0.81
C THR A 82 10.43 -15.79 -0.13
N ILE A 83 11.52 -15.04 -0.08
CA ILE A 83 11.58 -13.69 0.46
C ILE A 83 11.95 -12.76 -0.69
N ASP A 84 11.02 -11.90 -1.09
CA ASP A 84 11.19 -10.98 -2.22
C ASP A 84 12.20 -9.87 -1.90
N SER A 85 12.76 -9.28 -2.96
CA SER A 85 13.70 -8.15 -2.85
C SER A 85 13.09 -7.00 -2.04
N GLY A 86 13.88 -6.38 -1.16
CA GLY A 86 13.45 -5.24 -0.34
C GLY A 86 12.74 -5.61 0.96
N VAL A 87 12.47 -6.90 1.22
CA VAL A 87 11.87 -7.34 2.48
C VAL A 87 12.85 -7.19 3.64
N THR A 88 12.35 -6.65 4.76
CA THR A 88 13.06 -6.63 6.04
C THR A 88 12.48 -7.72 6.96
N VAL A 89 13.36 -8.55 7.49
CA VAL A 89 13.06 -9.58 8.49
C VAL A 89 13.70 -9.19 9.81
N LYS A 90 12.89 -8.95 10.83
CA LYS A 90 13.33 -8.58 12.18
C LYS A 90 13.16 -9.74 13.15
N PHE A 91 14.13 -9.96 14.03
CA PHE A 91 14.05 -10.93 15.12
C PHE A 91 13.70 -10.22 16.42
N ASP A 92 12.59 -10.63 17.07
CA ASP A 92 12.06 -9.94 18.25
C ASP A 92 12.91 -10.14 19.52
N SER A 93 13.73 -11.19 19.57
CA SER A 93 14.58 -11.51 20.71
C SER A 93 15.85 -12.26 20.27
N PRO A 94 16.91 -12.31 21.12
CA PRO A 94 18.08 -13.13 20.85
C PRO A 94 17.82 -14.63 20.73
N ALA A 95 16.67 -15.11 21.23
CA ALA A 95 16.26 -16.52 21.14
C ALA A 95 15.47 -16.83 19.87
N SER A 96 15.10 -15.81 19.09
CA SER A 96 14.26 -15.97 17.92
C SER A 96 15.07 -16.50 16.75
N SER A 97 14.50 -17.47 16.04
CA SER A 97 15.24 -18.29 15.09
C SER A 97 14.37 -18.78 13.94
N ILE A 98 15.01 -19.02 12.79
CA ILE A 98 14.41 -19.71 11.65
C ILE A 98 15.13 -21.04 11.46
N PHE A 99 14.42 -22.15 11.58
CA PHE A 99 14.90 -23.48 11.20
C PHE A 99 14.42 -23.82 9.80
N VAL A 100 15.34 -24.18 8.92
CA VAL A 100 15.05 -24.51 7.53
C VAL A 100 15.22 -26.00 7.30
N TYR A 101 14.12 -26.77 7.35
CA TYR A 101 14.11 -28.18 6.92
C TYR A 101 13.72 -28.34 5.44
N GLY A 102 13.06 -27.33 4.87
CA GLY A 102 12.76 -27.20 3.44
C GLY A 102 13.75 -26.28 2.73
N ASN A 103 13.22 -25.30 2.00
CA ASN A 103 13.99 -24.32 1.24
C ASN A 103 13.71 -22.90 1.72
N LEU A 104 14.76 -22.07 1.73
CA LEU A 104 14.67 -20.63 1.95
C LEU A 104 15.32 -19.92 0.75
N HIS A 105 14.52 -19.20 -0.02
CA HIS A 105 14.98 -18.44 -1.18
C HIS A 105 14.90 -16.94 -0.88
N SER A 106 16.06 -16.28 -0.78
CA SER A 106 16.13 -14.84 -0.55
C SER A 106 16.52 -14.13 -1.85
N ASN A 107 15.59 -13.36 -2.41
CA ASN A 107 15.70 -12.70 -3.71
C ASN A 107 16.20 -11.26 -3.62
N GLY A 108 17.03 -10.96 -2.62
CA GLY A 108 17.66 -9.66 -2.47
C GLY A 108 18.53 -9.29 -3.67
N THR A 109 18.50 -8.02 -4.04
CA THR A 109 19.38 -7.43 -5.07
C THR A 109 20.26 -6.36 -4.44
N LEU A 110 21.28 -5.88 -5.17
CA LEU A 110 22.12 -4.78 -4.69
C LEU A 110 21.33 -3.48 -4.46
N SER A 111 20.31 -3.22 -5.28
CA SER A 111 19.46 -2.02 -5.15
C SER A 111 18.32 -2.20 -4.16
N GLN A 112 17.88 -3.44 -3.94
CA GLN A 112 16.82 -3.80 -2.99
C GLN A 112 17.20 -5.07 -2.24
N PRO A 113 18.06 -4.97 -1.21
CA PRO A 113 18.50 -6.13 -0.45
C PRO A 113 17.35 -6.72 0.37
N VAL A 114 17.49 -8.00 0.73
CA VAL A 114 16.72 -8.58 1.84
C VAL A 114 17.57 -8.40 3.10
N THR A 115 17.00 -7.75 4.11
CA THR A 115 17.74 -7.41 5.34
C THR A 115 17.23 -8.26 6.50
N PHE A 116 18.13 -8.99 7.15
CA PHE A 116 17.86 -9.68 8.41
C PHE A 116 18.49 -8.89 9.55
N THR A 117 17.70 -8.48 10.54
CA THR A 117 18.19 -7.64 11.65
C THR A 117 17.39 -7.84 12.94
N SER A 118 17.75 -7.14 14.02
CA SER A 118 17.00 -7.16 15.28
C SER A 118 15.77 -6.24 15.19
N ILE A 119 14.73 -6.54 15.98
CA ILE A 119 13.62 -5.60 16.18
C ILE A 119 14.07 -4.24 16.73
N ASN A 120 15.21 -4.20 17.43
CA ASN A 120 15.79 -2.99 18.00
C ASN A 120 16.72 -2.23 17.03
N ASP A 121 16.83 -2.67 15.78
CA ASP A 121 17.56 -1.95 14.74
C ASP A 121 16.62 -0.98 14.01
N ASP A 122 16.82 0.31 14.26
CA ASP A 122 16.04 1.39 13.66
C ASP A 122 16.63 1.89 12.33
N SER A 123 17.78 1.35 11.90
CA SER A 123 18.44 1.79 10.65
C SER A 123 17.73 1.27 9.38
N VAL A 124 16.90 0.22 9.51
CA VAL A 124 16.15 -0.39 8.40
C VAL A 124 14.74 -0.76 8.86
N GLY A 125 13.72 -0.20 8.20
CA GLY A 125 12.31 -0.49 8.50
C GLY A 125 11.90 -0.14 9.93
N GLY A 126 12.36 1.01 10.45
CA GLY A 126 11.93 1.64 11.70
C GLY A 126 10.51 2.22 11.61
N ASP A 127 10.06 2.84 12.71
CA ASP A 127 8.70 3.35 12.93
C ASP A 127 8.33 4.66 12.20
#